data_AF-A0A3D3XUY1-F1
#
_entry.id   AF-A0A3D3XUY1-F1
#
_cell.length_a   1.000
_cell.length_b   1.000
_cell.length_c   1.000
_cell.angle_alpha   90.00
_cell.angle_beta   90.00
_cell.angle_gamma   90.00
#
_symmetry.space_group_name_H-M   'P 1'
#
loop_
_entity.id
_entity.type
_entity.pdbx_description
1 polymer ?
#
loop_
_entity_poly.entity_id
_entity_poly.type
_entity_poly.pdbx_seq_one_letter_code
_entity_poly.pdbx_strand_id
1 'polypeptide(L)' 'HSPAIASIQIKRRGDVRQAKLYYLRELSGRAARIKERI' A
#
# COMPACT_ATOMS: atom_id res chain seq x y z
N HIS A 1 0.12 -14.25 14.45
CA HIS A 1 1.33 -13.45 14.75
C HIS A 1 2.53 -14.36 14.53
N SER A 2 3.54 -13.93 13.76
CA SER A 2 4.73 -14.74 13.46
C SER A 2 5.96 -14.15 14.17
N PRO A 3 6.78 -14.96 14.86
CA PRO A 3 7.94 -14.48 15.62
C PRO A 3 9.11 -14.02 14.74
N ALA A 4 9.10 -14.33 13.43
CA ALA A 4 10.15 -13.91 12.51
C ALA A 4 10.14 -12.41 12.19
N ILE A 5 9.01 -11.71 12.42
CA ILE A 5 8.89 -10.28 12.16
C ILE A 5 9.09 -9.51 13.47
N ALA A 6 10.23 -8.84 13.60
CA ALA A 6 10.58 -8.09 14.80
C ALA A 6 9.81 -6.76 14.95
N SER A 7 9.68 -5.97 13.88
CA SER A 7 8.94 -4.71 13.90
C SER A 7 8.47 -4.30 12.50
N ILE A 8 7.45 -3.43 12.44
CA ILE A 8 6.93 -2.86 11.20
C ILE A 8 6.87 -1.35 11.36
N GLN A 9 7.50 -0.62 10.44
CA GLN A 9 7.46 0.85 10.40
C GLN A 9 6.73 1.32 9.14
N ILE A 10 5.82 2.28 9.30
CA ILE A 10 5.07 2.87 8.18
C ILE A 10 5.89 4.03 7.60
N LYS A 11 6.30 3.91 6.34
CA LYS A 11 7.05 4.97 5.65
C LYS A 11 6.16 6.11 5.16
N ARG A 12 4.99 5.79 4.60
CA ARG A 12 4.06 6.74 3.99
C ARG A 12 2.64 6.22 4.11
N ARG A 13 1.65 7.12 4.28
CA ARG A 13 0.23 6.76 4.28
C ARG A 13 -0.39 7.10 2.94
N GLY A 14 -0.92 6.09 2.24
CA GLY A 14 -1.64 6.28 0.99
C GLY A 14 -3.11 6.61 1.24
N ASP A 15 -3.68 7.47 0.41
CA ASP A 15 -5.12 7.72 0.33
C ASP A 15 -5.75 6.77 -0.72
N VAL A 16 -6.61 5.88 -0.25
CA VAL A 16 -7.31 4.88 -1.06
C VAL A 16 -8.74 4.71 -0.57
N ARG A 17 -9.65 4.38 -1.49
CA ARG A 17 -11.08 4.18 -1.18
C ARG A 17 -11.45 2.72 -0.95
N GLN A 18 -10.62 1.77 -1.40
CA GLN A 18 -10.88 0.35 -1.28
C GLN A 18 -10.01 -0.27 -0.18
N ALA A 19 -10.58 -1.20 0.59
CA ALA A 19 -9.85 -1.94 1.62
C ALA A 19 -8.86 -2.98 1.04
N LYS A 20 -9.19 -3.53 -0.15
CA LYS A 20 -8.35 -4.49 -0.87
C LYS A 20 -7.96 -3.91 -2.23
N LEU A 21 -6.67 -3.73 -2.47
CA LEU A 21 -6.15 -3.04 -3.66
C LEU A 21 -5.79 -4.01 -4.79
N TYR A 22 -6.67 -4.96 -5.11
CA TYR A 22 -6.38 -5.96 -6.14
C TYR A 22 -6.26 -5.38 -7.54
N TYR A 23 -6.94 -4.26 -7.82
CA TYR A 23 -6.83 -3.54 -9.08
C TYR A 23 -5.40 -3.09 -9.40
N LEU A 24 -4.52 -2.96 -8.39
CA LEU A 24 -3.12 -2.61 -8.63
C LEU A 24 -2.33 -3.71 -9.34
N ARG A 25 -2.81 -4.97 -9.35
CA ARG A 25 -2.10 -6.09 -10.00
C ARG A 25 -2.01 -5.93 -11.51
N GLU A 26 -3.02 -5.31 -12.11
CA GLU A 26 -3.09 -5.06 -13.55
C GLU A 26 -2.45 -3.71 -13.95
N LEU A 27 -2.05 -2.89 -12.97
CA LEU A 27 -1.50 -1.55 -13.20
C LEU A 27 0.02 -1.56 -13.02
N SER A 28 0.72 -0.79 -13.85
CA SER A 28 2.18 -0.64 -13.76
C SER A 28 2.63 0.81 -13.97
N GLY A 29 3.86 1.09 -13.55
CA GLY A 29 4.51 2.40 -13.73
C GLY A 29 3.73 3.55 -13.10
N ARG A 30 3.43 4.58 -13.91
CA ARG A 30 2.73 5.78 -13.45
C ARG A 30 1.28 5.51 -13.05
N ALA A 31 0.64 4.50 -13.64
CA ALA A 31 -0.77 4.18 -13.39
C ALA A 31 -1.02 3.55 -12.00
N ALA A 32 0.00 2.88 -11.44
CA ALA A 32 -0.10 2.24 -10.12
C ALA A 32 0.19 3.19 -8.94
N ARG A 33 0.43 4.49 -9.19
CA ARG A 33 0.78 5.45 -8.12
C ARG A 33 -0.43 5.78 -7.25
N ILE A 34 -0.27 5.62 -5.94
CA ILE A 34 -1.25 5.99 -4.93
C ILE A 34 -0.94 7.39 -4.41
N LYS A 35 -1.98 8.21 -4.22
CA LYS A 35 -1.85 9.55 -3.63
C LYS A 35 -1.52 9.44 -2.14
N GLU A 36 -0.83 10.42 -1.61
CA GLU A 36 -0.60 10.50 -0.17
C GLU A 36 -1.83 11.02 0.54
N ARG A 37 -2.06 10.48 1.73
CA ARG A 37 -3.05 11.03 2.65
C ARG A 37 -2.43 12.24 3.32
N ILE A 38 -2.81 13.43 2.82
CA ILE A 38 -2.55 14.73 3.45
C ILE A 38 -3.51 14.87 4.64
#